data_AF-A0A925WZA0-F1
#
_entry.id   AF-A0A925WZA0-F1
#
_cell.length_a   1.000
_cell.length_b   1.000
_cell.length_c   1.000
_cell.angle_alpha   90.00
_cell.angle_beta   90.00
_cell.angle_gamma   90.00
#
_symmetry.space_group_name_H-M   'P 1'
#
loop_
_entity.id
_entity.type
_entity.pdbx_description
1 polymer ?
#
loop_
_entity_poly.entity_id
_entity_poly.type
_entity_poly.pdbx_seq_one_letter_code
_entity_poly.pdbx_strand_id
1 'polypeptide(L)'
;MSDQLAGFRGRTIEDVQRRVFLRDLLLKCKGRWRYQRSGLNAMAGTVVLFQFRARIIASAIFVRDEKFARPRRGCSGVLHFDANSFRTFAPLDVAAMRKVWASFRAFGHVKQYLNPTLYSQFKRRLKNVKTERE
;
A
#
# COMPACT_ATOMS: atom_id res chain seq x y z
N MET A 1 -13.30 2.15 -4.68
CA MET A 1 -13.64 1.23 -3.59
C MET A 1 -12.81 -0.03 -3.74
N SER A 2 -11.81 -0.26 -2.88
CA SER A 2 -11.05 -1.52 -2.88
C SER A 2 -11.87 -2.72 -2.34
N ASP A 3 -13.05 -2.45 -1.79
CA ASP A 3 -14.01 -3.44 -1.27
C ASP A 3 -14.72 -4.27 -2.36
N GLN A 4 -14.68 -3.81 -3.63
CA GLN A 4 -15.25 -4.51 -4.77
C GLN A 4 -14.26 -5.46 -5.47
N LEU A 5 -13.00 -5.49 -5.05
CA LEU A 5 -12.04 -6.48 -5.56
C LEU A 5 -12.33 -7.84 -4.90
N ALA A 6 -12.50 -8.89 -5.69
CA ALA A 6 -12.85 -10.24 -5.22
C ALA A 6 -11.91 -10.81 -4.13
N GLY A 7 -10.69 -10.26 -3.99
CA GLY A 7 -9.75 -10.61 -2.93
C GLY A 7 -9.94 -9.91 -1.57
N PHE A 8 -10.80 -8.89 -1.50
CA PHE A 8 -10.93 -7.98 -0.35
C PHE A 8 -12.35 -7.96 0.28
N ARG A 9 -13.39 -8.34 -0.46
CA ARG A 9 -14.78 -8.34 0.02
C ARG A 9 -14.95 -9.31 1.20
N GLY A 10 -15.40 -8.78 2.34
CA GLY A 10 -15.70 -9.58 3.55
C GLY A 10 -14.50 -10.11 4.33
N ARG A 11 -13.26 -9.73 3.98
CA ARG A 11 -12.05 -10.22 4.67
C ARG A 11 -11.63 -9.30 5.81
N THR A 12 -11.05 -9.89 6.86
CA THR A 12 -10.44 -9.12 7.94
C THR A 12 -9.15 -8.46 7.47
N ILE A 13 -8.68 -7.49 8.25
CA ILE A 13 -7.41 -6.82 7.96
C ILE A 13 -6.26 -7.82 8.01
N GLU A 14 -6.24 -8.76 8.96
CA GLU A 14 -5.18 -9.77 9.05
C GLU A 14 -5.16 -10.67 7.80
N ASP A 15 -6.34 -11.09 7.32
CA ASP A 15 -6.45 -11.91 6.12
C ASP A 15 -5.95 -11.17 4.87
N VAL A 16 -6.24 -9.87 4.74
CA VAL A 16 -5.76 -9.06 3.62
C VAL A 16 -4.24 -8.87 3.70
N GLN A 17 -3.71 -8.58 4.88
CA GLN A 17 -2.26 -8.47 5.09
C GLN A 17 -1.55 -9.78 4.73
N ARG A 18 -2.03 -10.91 5.23
CA ARG A 18 -1.39 -12.21 5.01
C ARG A 18 -1.61 -12.72 3.58
N ARG A 19 -2.83 -12.70 3.06
CA ARG A 19 -3.14 -13.31 1.75
C ARG A 19 -2.81 -12.39 0.58
N VAL A 20 -3.06 -11.09 0.68
CA VAL A 20 -2.86 -10.18 -0.45
C VAL A 20 -1.45 -9.62 -0.45
N PHE A 21 -1.03 -8.99 0.65
CA PHE A 21 0.28 -8.34 0.70
C PHE A 21 1.45 -9.31 0.81
N LEU A 22 1.38 -10.26 1.75
CA LEU A 22 2.45 -11.25 1.91
C LEU A 22 2.36 -12.34 0.83
N ARG A 23 1.22 -12.99 0.66
CA ARG A 23 1.15 -14.16 -0.25
C ARG A 23 1.01 -13.81 -1.73
N ASP A 24 0.09 -12.93 -2.13
CA ASP A 24 -0.19 -12.70 -3.56
C ASP A 24 0.78 -11.69 -4.18
N LEU A 25 1.06 -10.58 -3.49
CA LEU A 25 1.94 -9.52 -3.99
C LEU A 25 3.41 -9.90 -3.96
N LEU A 26 3.86 -10.49 -2.85
CA LEU A 26 5.26 -10.86 -2.69
C LEU A 26 5.59 -12.13 -3.48
N LEU A 27 4.88 -13.24 -3.21
CA LEU A 27 5.21 -14.53 -3.85
C LEU A 27 4.72 -14.65 -5.30
N LYS A 28 3.47 -14.30 -5.61
CA LYS A 28 2.93 -14.51 -6.97
C LYS A 28 3.27 -13.37 -7.92
N CYS A 29 3.10 -12.14 -7.48
CA CYS A 29 3.23 -10.97 -8.36
C CYS A 29 4.64 -10.38 -8.37
N LYS A 30 5.52 -10.77 -7.44
CA LYS A 30 6.88 -10.23 -7.26
C LYS A 30 6.88 -8.69 -7.20
N GLY A 31 5.96 -8.13 -6.41
CA GLY A 31 5.80 -6.68 -6.24
C GLY A 31 5.09 -5.94 -7.39
N ARG A 32 4.52 -6.65 -8.37
CA ARG A 32 3.77 -6.03 -9.47
C ARG A 32 2.29 -5.86 -9.11
N TRP A 33 1.83 -4.61 -9.05
CA TRP A 33 0.42 -4.27 -8.81
C TRP A 33 -0.20 -3.69 -10.09
N ARG A 34 -1.23 -4.35 -10.64
CA ARG A 34 -1.94 -3.85 -11.82
C ARG A 34 -3.02 -2.84 -11.45
N TYR A 35 -3.14 -1.75 -12.20
CA TYR A 35 -4.22 -0.78 -12.02
C TYR A 35 -5.06 -0.62 -13.29
N GLN A 36 -6.35 -0.37 -13.10
CA GLN A 36 -7.29 -0.22 -14.21
C GLN A 36 -7.26 1.17 -14.83
N ARG A 37 -7.29 2.24 -14.02
CA ARG A 37 -7.47 3.62 -14.51
C ARG A 37 -6.27 4.54 -14.28
N SER A 38 -5.58 4.44 -13.14
CA SER A 38 -4.61 5.49 -12.76
C SER A 38 -3.40 4.94 -12.02
N GLY A 39 -2.22 5.16 -12.59
CA GLY A 39 -0.91 4.84 -11.99
C GLY A 39 -0.53 5.83 -10.87
N LEU A 40 0.68 5.71 -10.34
CA LEU A 40 1.19 6.55 -9.27
C LEU A 40 2.25 7.51 -9.84
N ASN A 41 2.03 8.82 -9.69
CA ASN A 41 3.04 9.81 -10.00
C ASN A 41 3.90 10.06 -8.76
N ALA A 42 4.81 9.13 -8.47
CA ALA A 42 5.77 9.22 -7.38
C ALA A 42 7.16 8.90 -7.91
N MET A 43 8.20 9.39 -7.24
CA MET A 43 9.58 9.07 -7.61
C MET A 43 9.92 7.64 -7.16
N ALA A 44 10.77 6.95 -7.92
CA ALA A 44 11.39 5.71 -7.47
C ALA A 44 12.02 5.89 -6.08
N GLY A 45 11.84 4.92 -5.18
CA GLY A 45 12.26 5.01 -3.78
C GLY A 45 11.17 5.57 -2.84
N THR A 46 10.05 6.08 -3.36
CA THR A 46 8.95 6.58 -2.52
C THR A 46 8.31 5.45 -1.72
N VAL A 47 8.15 5.62 -0.41
CA VAL A 47 7.39 4.68 0.40
C VAL A 47 5.90 4.93 0.20
N VAL A 48 5.19 3.90 -0.27
CA VAL A 48 3.74 3.92 -0.47
C VAL A 48 3.08 3.19 0.69
N LEU A 49 2.10 3.86 1.31
CA LEU A 49 1.27 3.30 2.37
C LEU A 49 -0.04 2.79 1.76
N PHE A 50 -0.41 1.56 2.10
CA PHE A 50 -1.64 0.93 1.60
C PHE A 50 -2.76 1.06 2.63
N GLN A 51 -3.87 1.69 2.21
CA GLN A 51 -5.07 1.80 3.02
C GLN A 51 -6.06 0.66 2.74
N PHE A 52 -6.71 0.17 3.80
CA PHE A 52 -7.84 -0.74 3.73
C PHE A 52 -8.79 -0.48 4.91
N ARG A 53 -10.11 -0.41 4.65
CA ARG A 53 -11.16 -0.11 5.65
C ARG A 53 -10.80 1.06 6.58
N ALA A 54 -10.41 2.20 6.00
CA ALA A 54 -10.01 3.41 6.72
C ALA A 54 -8.88 3.18 7.75
N ARG A 55 -7.93 2.30 7.43
CA ARG A 55 -6.69 2.08 8.18
C ARG A 55 -5.53 1.84 7.23
N ILE A 56 -4.31 2.22 7.62
CA ILE A 56 -3.08 1.80 6.93
C ILE A 56 -2.68 0.43 7.44
N ILE A 57 -2.46 -0.50 6.52
CA ILE A 57 -2.21 -1.91 6.84
C ILE A 57 -0.87 -2.43 6.30
N ALA A 58 -0.28 -1.74 5.33
CA ALA A 58 0.98 -2.15 4.75
C ALA A 58 1.74 -0.96 4.17
N SER A 59 3.02 -1.19 3.89
CA SER A 59 3.88 -0.27 3.16
C SER A 59 4.83 -1.01 2.24
N ALA A 60 5.21 -0.38 1.13
CA ALA A 60 6.26 -0.86 0.24
C ALA A 60 6.97 0.31 -0.45
N ILE A 61 8.18 0.08 -0.92
CA ILE A 61 8.96 1.03 -1.71
C ILE A 61 8.50 0.90 -3.16
N PHE A 62 8.08 2.03 -3.72
CA PHE A 62 7.72 2.17 -5.10
C PHE A 62 8.99 2.26 -5.97
N VAL A 63 9.04 1.43 -7.02
CA VAL A 63 10.18 1.38 -7.93
C VAL A 63 9.88 2.18 -9.19
N ARG A 64 8.75 1.89 -9.86
CA ARG A 64 8.37 2.59 -11.09
C ARG A 64 6.91 2.34 -11.49
N ASP A 65 6.37 3.24 -12.30
CA ASP A 65 5.07 3.09 -12.97
C ASP A 65 5.31 2.67 -14.42
N GLU A 66 4.80 1.51 -14.80
CA GLU A 66 4.83 1.02 -16.17
C GLU A 66 3.44 1.22 -16.79
N LYS A 67 3.26 2.35 -17.48
CA LYS A 67 2.05 2.66 -18.22
C LYS A 67 2.02 1.89 -19.52
N PHE A 68 0.90 1.23 -19.82
CA PHE A 68 0.72 0.59 -21.11
C PHE A 68 0.20 1.60 -22.13
N ALA A 69 0.77 1.58 -23.34
CA ALA A 69 0.30 2.41 -24.45
C ALA A 69 -1.17 2.11 -24.82
N ARG A 70 -1.62 0.87 -24.58
CA ARG A 70 -3.02 0.43 -24.71
C ARG A 70 -3.40 -0.47 -23.53
N PRO A 71 -4.64 -0.43 -23.03
CA PRO A 71 -5.06 -1.27 -21.92
C PRO A 71 -4.87 -2.76 -22.25
N ARG A 72 -4.17 -3.49 -21.39
CA ARG A 72 -4.00 -4.95 -21.52
C ARG A 72 -4.85 -5.64 -20.47
N ARG A 73 -5.80 -6.49 -20.91
CA ARG A 73 -6.76 -7.19 -20.02
C ARG A 73 -7.48 -6.24 -19.05
N GLY A 74 -7.94 -5.08 -19.55
CA GLY A 74 -8.62 -4.05 -18.77
C GLY A 74 -7.73 -3.25 -17.80
N CYS A 75 -6.41 -3.44 -17.83
CA CYS A 75 -5.46 -2.70 -17.01
C CYS A 75 -4.71 -1.67 -17.86
N SER A 76 -4.63 -0.43 -17.37
CA SER A 76 -3.91 0.66 -18.05
C SER A 76 -2.40 0.69 -17.72
N GLY A 77 -1.95 -0.11 -16.76
CA GLY A 77 -0.54 -0.26 -16.44
C GLY A 77 -0.27 -1.07 -15.18
N VAL A 78 0.99 -1.07 -14.76
CA VAL A 78 1.51 -1.85 -13.63
C VAL A 78 2.44 -0.99 -12.80
N LEU A 79 2.17 -0.91 -11.50
CA LEU A 79 3.10 -0.36 -10.52
C LEU A 79 4.06 -1.47 -10.09
N HIS A 80 5.35 -1.17 -10.14
CA HIS A 80 6.39 -2.03 -9.61
C HIS A 80 6.79 -1.54 -8.24
N PHE A 81 6.72 -2.43 -7.26
CA PHE A 81 7.19 -2.24 -5.89
C PHE A 81 8.34 -3.21 -5.62
N ASP A 82 9.25 -2.82 -4.74
CA ASP A 82 10.32 -3.74 -4.31
C ASP A 82 9.70 -4.83 -3.42
N ALA A 83 9.77 -6.08 -3.86
CA ALA A 83 9.20 -7.22 -3.16
C ALA A 83 9.77 -7.37 -1.74
N ASN A 84 11.05 -7.06 -1.54
CA ASN A 84 11.72 -7.16 -0.24
C ASN A 84 11.33 -6.03 0.73
N SER A 85 10.77 -4.93 0.20
CA SER A 85 10.36 -3.78 0.99
C SER A 85 8.95 -3.90 1.57
N PHE A 86 8.19 -4.94 1.21
CA PHE A 86 6.83 -5.11 1.71
C PHE A 86 6.85 -5.38 3.22
N ARG A 87 6.13 -4.53 3.95
CA ARG A 87 5.94 -4.67 5.39
C ARG A 87 4.47 -4.53 5.71
N THR A 88 3.97 -5.48 6.49
CA THR A 88 2.66 -5.39 7.14
C THR A 88 2.86 -5.08 8.62
N PHE A 89 1.90 -4.43 9.25
CA PHE A 89 2.02 -4.01 10.65
C PHE A 89 0.64 -3.84 11.27
N ALA A 90 0.58 -3.68 12.60
CA ALA A 90 -0.67 -3.42 13.29
C ALA A 90 -1.40 -2.23 12.63
N PRO A 91 -2.69 -2.39 12.24
CA PRO A 91 -3.37 -1.41 11.43
C PRO A 91 -3.49 -0.06 12.13
N LEU A 92 -3.16 1.01 11.41
CA LEU A 92 -3.15 2.37 11.94
C LEU A 92 -4.35 3.15 11.44
N ASP A 93 -5.11 3.73 12.36
CA ASP A 93 -6.27 4.55 12.07
C ASP A 93 -5.91 6.03 11.86
N VAL A 94 -6.94 6.86 11.64
CA VAL A 94 -6.76 8.30 11.41
C VAL A 94 -6.11 8.97 12.63
N ALA A 95 -6.49 8.55 13.84
CA ALA A 95 -5.92 9.11 15.06
C ALA A 95 -4.42 8.82 15.17
N ALA A 96 -4.00 7.59 14.85
CA ALA A 96 -2.59 7.22 14.79
C ALA A 96 -1.82 7.98 13.70
N MET A 97 -2.42 8.15 12.52
CA MET A 97 -1.83 8.93 11.43
C MET A 97 -1.65 10.40 11.82
N ARG A 98 -2.67 11.02 12.43
CA ARG A 98 -2.64 12.43 12.87
C ARG A 98 -1.59 12.72 13.95
N LYS A 99 -1.24 11.72 14.76
CA LYS A 99 -0.14 11.85 15.74
C LYS A 99 1.24 11.99 15.08
N VAL A 100 1.38 11.58 13.82
CA VAL A 100 2.62 11.76 13.05
C VAL A 100 2.48 12.91 12.07
N TRP A 101 1.40 12.92 11.30
CA TRP A 101 1.07 13.96 10.33
C TRP A 101 -0.18 14.71 10.78
N ALA A 102 -0.01 15.80 11.54
CA ALA A 102 -1.13 16.59 12.04
C ALA A 102 -2.04 17.13 10.91
N SER A 103 -1.48 17.38 9.72
CA SER A 103 -2.21 17.81 8.53
C SER A 103 -2.99 16.68 7.83
N PHE A 104 -2.88 15.43 8.31
CA PHE A 104 -3.61 14.30 7.76
C PHE A 104 -5.11 14.45 8.02
N ARG A 105 -5.87 14.67 6.95
CA ARG A 105 -7.32 14.91 7.06
C ARG A 105 -8.07 13.63 7.41
N ALA A 106 -8.14 12.67 6.51
CA ALA A 106 -8.84 11.40 6.70
C ALA A 106 -8.45 10.41 5.60
N PHE A 107 -8.75 9.13 5.78
CA PHE A 107 -8.70 8.17 4.68
C PHE A 107 -9.82 8.48 3.69
N GLY A 108 -9.46 8.60 2.41
CA GLY A 108 -10.38 8.96 1.36
C GLY A 108 -10.05 8.25 0.05
N HIS A 109 -10.81 8.55 -0.99
CA HIS A 109 -10.61 7.96 -2.32
C HIS A 109 -9.50 8.65 -3.11
N VAL A 110 -8.91 9.70 -2.55
CA VAL A 110 -7.86 10.53 -3.16
C VAL A 110 -6.50 10.14 -2.58
N LYS A 111 -5.50 10.04 -3.46
CA LYS A 111 -4.10 9.84 -3.08
C LYS A 111 -3.63 11.06 -2.29
N GLN A 112 -3.04 10.82 -1.11
CA GLN A 112 -2.49 11.89 -0.28
C GLN A 112 -0.98 11.75 -0.22
N TYR A 113 -0.28 12.85 -0.48
CA TYR A 113 1.14 12.95 -0.29
C TYR A 113 1.41 13.32 1.17
N LEU A 114 2.24 12.53 1.84
CA LEU A 114 2.63 12.75 3.21
C LEU A 114 4.05 13.30 3.24
N ASN A 115 4.34 14.15 4.24
CA ASN A 115 5.68 14.71 4.39
C ASN A 115 6.68 13.58 4.73
N PRO A 116 7.69 13.31 3.88
CA PRO A 116 8.62 12.21 4.08
C PRO A 116 9.55 12.40 5.29
N THR A 117 9.78 13.64 5.76
CA THR A 117 10.65 13.90 6.92
C THR A 117 10.11 13.28 8.21
N LEU A 118 8.80 13.07 8.30
CA LEU A 118 8.11 12.48 9.44
C LEU A 118 8.00 10.95 9.36
N TYR A 119 8.48 10.34 8.28
CA TYR A 119 8.43 8.89 8.10
C TYR A 119 9.24 8.12 9.16
N SER A 120 10.32 8.69 9.66
CA SER A 120 11.10 8.11 10.77
C SER A 120 10.26 8.00 12.05
N GLN A 121 9.45 9.01 12.36
CA GLN A 121 8.51 8.98 13.49
C GLN A 121 7.40 7.95 13.28
N PHE A 122 6.90 7.83 12.05
CA PHE A 122 5.94 6.78 11.68
C PHE A 122 6.50 5.38 11.93
N LYS A 123 7.72 5.11 11.45
CA LYS A 123 8.41 3.83 11.65
C LYS A 123 8.51 3.45 13.13
N ARG A 124 8.83 4.39 14.02
CA ARG A 124 8.93 4.16 15.47
C ARG A 124 7.60 3.76 16.12
N ARG A 125 6.46 4.08 15.49
CA ARG A 125 5.12 3.72 15.99
C ARG A 125 4.57 2.43 15.43
N LEU A 126 5.22 1.84 14.41
CA LEU A 126 4.79 0.58 13.85
C LEU A 126 4.94 -0.54 14.89
N LYS A 127 3.87 -1.28 15.13
CA LYS A 127 3.85 -2.47 16.00
C LYS A 127 3.59 -3.72 15.17
N ASN A 128 4.05 -4.88 15.62
CA ASN A 128 3.87 -6.17 14.94
C ASN A 128 4.27 -6.11 13.46
N VAL A 129 5.42 -5.51 13.16
CA VAL A 129 5.93 -5.41 11.80
C VAL A 129 6.28 -6.82 11.33
N LYS A 130 5.54 -7.34 10.35
CA LYS A 130 5.81 -8.62 9.72
C LYS A 130 6.38 -8.40 8.34
N THR A 131 7.47 -9.11 8.09
CA THR A 131 8.08 -9.28 6.78
C THR A 131 8.07 -10.77 6.44
N GLU A 132 8.24 -11.14 5.18
CA GLU A 132 8.24 -12.57 4.79
C GLU A 132 9.43 -13.37 5.36
N ARG A 133 10.37 -12.71 6.06
CA ARG A 133 11.56 -13.36 6.65
C ARG A 133 11.33 -13.94 8.05
N GLU A 134 10.09 -14.05 8.53
CA GLU A 134 9.76 -14.60 9.86
C GLU A 134 8.62 -15.62 9.83
#